data_AF-A0A1Y3R3B6-F1
#
_entry.id   AF-A0A1Y3R3B6-F1
#
_cell.length_a   1.000
_cell.length_b   1.000
_cell.length_c   1.000
_cell.angle_alpha   90.00
_cell.angle_beta   90.00
_cell.angle_gamma   90.00
#
_symmetry.space_group_name_H-M   'P 1'
#
loop_
_entity.id
_entity.type
_entity.pdbx_description
1 polymer ?
#
loop_
_entity_poly.entity_id
_entity_poly.type
_entity_poly.pdbx_seq_one_letter_code
_entity_poly.pdbx_strand_id
1 'polypeptide(L)'
;FDPGMIANAQYYLKKGVLKGPLHFQFCMGCANGIPGTMKNLIFMKETMESLCPGSTWSCFGVGHSAMTMLYGAVALGGHIRVGMEDNVMYAKGQLAQSNVQFVDRARRVIEEFGKQVATPAEAREILSLK
;
A
#
# COMPACT_ATOMS: atom_id res chain seq x y z
N PHE A 1 -8.83 -0.83 -5.42
CA PHE A 1 -9.77 -1.84 -4.91
C PHE A 1 -9.82 -3.08 -5.79
N ASP A 2 -9.64 -2.96 -7.11
CA ASP A 2 -9.73 -4.08 -8.05
C ASP A 2 -8.72 -3.87 -9.21
N PRO A 3 -8.14 -4.93 -9.82
CA PRO A 3 -7.23 -4.80 -10.96
C PRO A 3 -7.81 -3.98 -12.13
N GLY A 4 -9.14 -4.01 -12.34
CA GLY A 4 -9.76 -3.21 -13.40
C GLY A 4 -9.50 -1.70 -13.26
N MET A 5 -9.31 -1.21 -12.03
CA MET A 5 -8.98 0.19 -11.77
C MET A 5 -7.55 0.55 -12.22
N ILE A 6 -6.63 -0.41 -12.24
CA ILE A 6 -5.27 -0.22 -12.76
C ILE A 6 -5.34 -0.04 -14.28
N ALA A 7 -6.15 -0.85 -14.96
CA ALA A 7 -6.38 -0.72 -16.40
C ALA A 7 -7.02 0.64 -16.75
N ASN A 8 -7.97 1.12 -15.95
CA ASN A 8 -8.54 2.46 -16.10
C ASN A 8 -7.46 3.55 -15.96
N ALA A 9 -6.55 3.43 -14.98
CA ALA A 9 -5.45 4.36 -14.81
C ALA A 9 -4.52 4.37 -16.04
N GLN A 10 -4.18 3.18 -16.59
CA GLN A 10 -3.40 3.09 -17.83
C GLN A 10 -4.11 3.81 -18.99
N TYR A 11 -5.42 3.62 -19.14
CA TYR A 11 -6.19 4.29 -20.19
C TYR A 11 -6.06 5.81 -20.08
N TYR A 12 -6.24 6.38 -18.89
CA TYR A 12 -6.13 7.82 -18.68
C TYR A 12 -4.70 8.35 -18.76
N LEU A 13 -3.70 7.53 -18.44
CA LEU A 13 -2.28 7.83 -18.68
C LEU A 13 -2.00 7.95 -20.19
N LYS A 14 -2.48 6.99 -21.00
CA LYS A 14 -2.35 7.02 -22.47
C LYS A 14 -3.08 8.21 -23.12
N LYS A 15 -4.17 8.67 -22.50
CA LYS A 15 -4.92 9.87 -22.93
C LYS A 15 -4.29 11.20 -22.48
N GLY A 16 -3.23 11.15 -21.67
CA GLY A 16 -2.56 12.35 -21.13
C GLY A 16 -3.34 13.07 -20.03
N VAL A 17 -4.43 12.47 -19.53
CA VAL A 17 -5.21 13.01 -18.40
C VAL A 17 -4.45 12.81 -17.10
N LEU A 18 -3.89 11.62 -16.90
CA LEU A 18 -2.93 11.35 -15.84
C LEU A 18 -1.51 11.56 -16.38
N LYS A 19 -0.61 12.08 -15.52
CA LYS A 19 0.81 12.26 -15.83
C LYS A 19 1.64 11.37 -14.93
N GLY A 20 2.51 10.55 -15.53
CA GLY A 20 3.37 9.63 -14.81
C GLY A 20 4.67 10.28 -14.30
N PRO A 21 5.44 9.58 -13.44
CA PRO A 21 5.10 8.29 -12.84
C PRO A 21 3.90 8.39 -11.90
N LEU A 22 3.08 7.34 -11.83
CA LEU A 22 1.90 7.33 -10.96
C LEU A 22 2.25 6.75 -9.58
N HIS A 23 1.37 6.99 -8.60
CA HIS A 23 1.40 6.31 -7.31
C HIS A 23 0.10 5.54 -7.11
N PHE A 24 0.18 4.22 -6.90
CA PHE A 24 -0.99 3.36 -6.72
C PHE A 24 -1.17 2.96 -5.25
N GLN A 25 -2.36 3.19 -4.69
CA GLN A 25 -2.76 2.61 -3.40
C GLN A 25 -3.59 1.34 -3.64
N PHE A 26 -3.05 0.17 -3.30
CA PHE A 26 -3.79 -1.08 -3.29
C PHE A 26 -4.61 -1.16 -1.99
N CYS A 27 -5.89 -0.78 -2.08
CA CYS A 27 -6.88 -0.94 -1.03
C CYS A 27 -7.42 -2.37 -1.05
N MET A 28 -7.00 -3.23 -0.12
CA MET A 28 -7.28 -4.67 -0.16
C MET A 28 -8.07 -5.14 1.06
N GLY A 29 -8.88 -6.19 0.88
CA GLY A 29 -9.68 -6.79 1.96
C GLY A 29 -10.97 -6.04 2.29
N CYS A 30 -11.34 -5.00 1.53
CA CYS A 30 -12.64 -4.35 1.63
C CYS A 30 -13.76 -5.31 1.25
N ALA A 31 -14.95 -5.15 1.83
CA ALA A 31 -16.13 -5.92 1.44
C ALA A 31 -16.38 -5.74 -0.08
N ASN A 32 -16.54 -6.84 -0.80
CA ASN A 32 -16.73 -6.90 -2.26
C ASN A 32 -15.58 -6.36 -3.11
N GLY A 33 -14.43 -6.02 -2.51
CA GLY A 33 -13.20 -5.68 -3.23
C GLY A 33 -12.26 -6.88 -3.37
N ILE A 34 -11.05 -6.64 -3.90
CA ILE A 34 -10.04 -7.69 -3.98
C ILE A 34 -9.66 -8.19 -2.58
N PRO A 35 -9.62 -9.52 -2.33
CA PRO A 35 -9.23 -10.05 -1.03
C PRO A 35 -7.79 -9.69 -0.67
N GLY A 36 -7.56 -9.33 0.61
CA GLY A 36 -6.24 -8.98 1.16
C GLY A 36 -5.37 -10.21 1.41
N THR A 37 -4.89 -10.84 0.34
CA THR A 37 -4.01 -12.02 0.39
C THR A 37 -2.69 -11.75 -0.34
N MET A 38 -1.62 -12.47 0.02
CA MET A 38 -0.32 -12.34 -0.67
C MET A 38 -0.41 -12.64 -2.17
N LYS A 39 -1.19 -13.66 -2.56
CA LYS A 39 -1.45 -13.98 -3.97
C LYS A 39 -1.98 -12.77 -4.72
N ASN A 40 -2.97 -12.09 -4.14
CA ASN A 40 -3.59 -10.92 -4.77
C ASN A 40 -2.69 -9.69 -4.72
N LEU A 41 -1.87 -9.53 -3.69
CA LEU A 41 -0.91 -8.42 -3.62
C LEU A 41 0.13 -8.51 -4.73
N ILE A 42 0.70 -9.70 -4.93
CA ILE A 42 1.64 -9.98 -6.03
C ILE A 42 0.96 -9.70 -7.37
N PHE A 43 -0.25 -10.23 -7.58
CA PHE A 43 -1.02 -9.99 -8.79
C PHE A 43 -1.29 -8.50 -9.07
N MET A 44 -1.68 -7.73 -8.05
CA MET A 44 -1.90 -6.28 -8.19
C MET A 44 -0.62 -5.53 -8.54
N LYS A 45 0.50 -5.88 -7.90
CA LYS A 45 1.83 -5.32 -8.18
C LYS A 45 2.26 -5.60 -9.62
N GLU A 46 2.22 -6.87 -10.04
CA GLU A 46 2.63 -7.27 -11.40
C GLU A 46 1.73 -6.66 -12.49
N THR A 47 0.43 -6.56 -12.22
CA THR A 47 -0.52 -5.89 -13.12
C THR A 47 -0.17 -4.41 -13.27
N MET A 48 0.15 -3.72 -12.16
CA MET A 48 0.57 -2.32 -12.17
C MET A 48 1.90 -2.12 -12.90
N GLU A 49 2.90 -2.97 -12.66
CA GLU A 49 4.21 -2.89 -13.34
C GLU A 49 4.07 -3.10 -14.85
N SER A 50 3.22 -4.03 -15.28
CA SER A 50 2.94 -4.30 -16.69
C SER A 50 2.20 -3.13 -17.36
N LEU A 51 1.18 -2.58 -16.71
CA LEU A 51 0.30 -1.58 -17.33
C LEU A 51 0.83 -0.15 -17.19
N CYS A 52 1.49 0.19 -16.09
CA CYS A 52 1.96 1.52 -15.74
C CYS A 52 3.42 1.48 -15.22
N PRO A 53 4.38 1.05 -16.06
CA PRO A 53 5.77 0.86 -15.63
C PRO A 53 6.39 2.14 -15.07
N GLY A 54 7.28 1.99 -14.09
CA GLY A 54 7.93 3.11 -13.39
C GLY A 54 7.07 3.80 -12.31
N SER A 55 5.84 3.35 -12.10
CA SER A 55 4.98 3.84 -11.02
C SER A 55 5.39 3.28 -9.66
N THR A 56 5.12 4.02 -8.59
CA THR A 56 5.28 3.56 -7.21
C THR A 56 3.97 3.00 -6.67
N TRP A 57 4.02 2.25 -5.57
CA TRP A 57 2.82 1.69 -4.97
C TRP A 57 2.89 1.58 -3.45
N SER A 58 1.73 1.66 -2.83
CA SER A 58 1.46 1.40 -1.41
C SER A 58 0.35 0.36 -1.30
N CYS A 59 0.26 -0.36 -0.17
CA CYS A 59 -0.92 -1.17 0.13
C CYS A 59 -1.37 -1.04 1.59
N PHE A 60 -2.65 -1.36 1.82
CA PHE A 60 -3.18 -1.63 3.14
C PHE A 60 -4.16 -2.80 3.07
N GLY A 61 -4.39 -3.43 4.22
CA GLY A 61 -5.39 -4.48 4.36
C GLY A 61 -6.45 -4.08 5.38
N VAL A 62 -7.73 -4.25 5.04
CA VAL A 62 -8.82 -4.00 5.99
C VAL A 62 -8.88 -5.11 7.05
N GLY A 63 -9.01 -4.69 8.31
CA GLY A 63 -9.20 -5.55 9.46
C GLY A 63 -8.18 -6.69 9.54
N HIS A 64 -8.66 -7.93 9.45
CA HIS A 64 -7.85 -9.14 9.56
C HIS A 64 -6.66 -9.24 8.58
N SER A 65 -6.70 -8.52 7.46
CA SER A 65 -5.66 -8.57 6.43
C SER A 65 -4.55 -7.54 6.62
N ALA A 66 -4.70 -6.62 7.60
CA ALA A 66 -3.77 -5.52 7.83
C ALA A 66 -2.32 -5.98 8.01
N MET A 67 -2.09 -7.02 8.82
CA MET A 67 -0.74 -7.54 9.07
C MET A 67 -0.14 -8.20 7.84
N THR A 68 -0.90 -9.01 7.11
CA THR A 68 -0.44 -9.64 5.86
C THR A 68 -0.01 -8.59 4.84
N MET A 69 -0.79 -7.51 4.69
CA MET A 69 -0.46 -6.43 3.76
C MET A 69 0.74 -5.61 4.22
N LEU A 70 0.86 -5.33 5.53
CA LEU A 70 2.03 -4.66 6.11
C LEU A 70 3.32 -5.42 5.79
N TYR A 71 3.41 -6.71 6.14
CA TYR A 71 4.61 -7.51 5.88
C TYR A 71 4.85 -7.74 4.39
N GLY A 72 3.78 -7.96 3.61
CA GLY A 72 3.86 -8.12 2.16
C GLY A 72 4.43 -6.89 1.45
N ALA A 73 3.99 -5.69 1.84
CA ALA A 73 4.53 -4.43 1.30
C ALA A 73 6.04 -4.32 1.56
N VAL A 74 6.48 -4.55 2.80
CA VAL A 74 7.90 -4.49 3.16
C VAL A 74 8.71 -5.46 2.32
N ALA A 75 8.26 -6.72 2.23
CA ALA A 75 8.97 -7.77 1.50
C ALA A 75 9.05 -7.50 -0.01
N LEU A 76 7.98 -6.97 -0.61
CA LEU A 76 7.90 -6.71 -2.05
C LEU A 76 8.41 -5.33 -2.48
N GLY A 77 8.93 -4.52 -1.54
CA GLY A 77 9.49 -3.21 -1.84
C GLY A 77 8.46 -2.10 -2.08
N GLY A 78 7.23 -2.27 -1.58
CA GLY A 78 6.20 -1.24 -1.62
C GLY A 78 6.22 -0.30 -0.42
N HIS A 79 5.37 0.72 -0.49
CA HIS A 79 5.03 1.58 0.65
C HIS A 79 3.87 0.99 1.46
N ILE A 80 3.68 1.51 2.67
CA ILE A 80 2.71 1.00 3.64
C ILE A 80 1.73 2.09 4.00
N ARG A 81 0.44 1.73 4.08
CA ARG A 81 -0.57 2.51 4.80
C ARG A 81 -1.08 1.72 6.01
N VAL A 82 -1.19 2.40 7.14
CA VAL A 82 -1.78 1.89 8.39
C VAL A 82 -2.64 2.97 9.04
N GLY A 83 -3.64 2.57 9.82
CA GLY A 83 -4.46 3.49 10.60
C GLY A 83 -5.79 2.89 11.02
N MET A 84 -6.47 3.56 11.94
CA MET A 84 -7.79 3.19 12.47
C MET A 84 -8.90 3.23 11.41
N GLU A 85 -8.70 3.94 10.30
CA GLU A 85 -9.59 3.86 9.13
C GLU A 85 -9.64 2.44 8.55
N ASP A 86 -8.49 1.74 8.53
CA ASP A 86 -8.36 0.43 7.89
C ASP A 86 -8.54 -0.71 8.90
N ASN A 87 -8.15 -0.50 10.16
CA ASN A 87 -8.23 -1.49 11.22
C ASN A 87 -8.24 -0.86 12.62
N VAL A 88 -9.22 -1.20 13.45
CA VAL A 88 -9.31 -0.71 14.84
C VAL A 88 -8.64 -1.64 15.87
N MET A 89 -8.20 -2.83 15.47
CA MET A 89 -7.62 -3.85 16.35
C MET A 89 -6.09 -3.88 16.23
N TYR A 90 -5.36 -3.65 17.33
CA TYR A 90 -3.90 -3.85 17.35
C TYR A 90 -3.55 -5.34 17.28
N ALA A 91 -4.26 -6.19 18.02
CA ALA A 91 -4.12 -7.63 17.98
C ALA A 91 -5.50 -8.30 18.12
N LYS A 92 -5.58 -9.62 17.96
CA LYS A 92 -6.85 -10.35 18.14
C LYS A 92 -7.38 -10.12 19.56
N GLY A 93 -8.57 -9.53 19.67
CA GLY A 93 -9.19 -9.18 20.95
C GLY A 93 -8.64 -7.92 21.62
N GLN A 94 -7.71 -7.18 20.99
CA GLN A 94 -7.10 -5.97 21.55
C GLN A 94 -7.31 -4.78 20.62
N LEU A 95 -8.11 -3.80 21.05
CA LEU A 95 -8.26 -2.52 20.36
C LEU A 95 -6.94 -1.74 20.37
N ALA A 96 -6.70 -1.00 19.29
CA ALA A 96 -5.59 -0.05 19.24
C ALA A 96 -5.87 1.16 20.13
N GLN A 97 -4.83 1.68 20.78
CA GLN A 97 -4.95 2.85 21.66
C GLN A 97 -4.86 4.16 20.88
N SER A 98 -4.16 4.16 19.74
CA SER A 98 -3.98 5.33 18.88
C SER A 98 -3.51 4.92 17.49
N ASN A 99 -3.61 5.83 16.51
CA ASN A 99 -2.96 5.65 15.21
C ASN A 99 -1.44 5.53 15.31
N VAL A 100 -0.83 6.23 16.29
CA VAL A 100 0.62 6.18 16.54
C VAL A 100 1.07 4.75 16.83
N GLN A 101 0.27 3.96 17.54
CA GLN A 101 0.59 2.56 17.83
C GLN A 101 0.76 1.70 16.56
N PHE A 102 -0.01 1.99 15.52
CA PHE A 102 0.14 1.33 14.22
C PHE A 102 1.38 1.81 13.48
N VAL A 103 1.65 3.11 13.50
CA VAL A 103 2.84 3.72 12.88
C VAL A 103 4.12 3.19 13.53
N ASP A 104 4.17 3.12 14.86
CA ASP A 104 5.32 2.58 15.60
C ASP A 104 5.58 1.12 15.26
N ARG A 105 4.51 0.32 15.11
CA ARG A 105 4.65 -1.08 14.65
C ARG A 105 5.20 -1.14 13.23
N ALA A 106 4.65 -0.36 12.31
CA ALA A 106 5.13 -0.33 10.93
C ALA A 106 6.61 0.07 10.87
N ARG A 107 7.01 1.11 11.61
CA ARG A 107 8.41 1.53 11.75
C ARG A 107 9.31 0.39 12.22
N ARG A 108 8.96 -0.27 13.33
CA ARG A 108 9.75 -1.40 13.86
C ARG A 108 9.92 -2.51 12.83
N VAL A 109 8.83 -2.90 12.14
CA VAL A 109 8.88 -3.94 11.11
C VAL A 109 9.77 -3.54 9.92
N ILE A 110 9.71 -2.29 9.49
CA ILE A 110 10.57 -1.76 8.42
C ILE A 110 12.04 -1.84 8.83
N GLU A 111 12.36 -1.40 10.05
CA GLU A 111 13.73 -1.40 10.60
C GLU A 111 14.25 -2.82 10.82
N GLU A 112 13.44 -3.72 11.36
CA GLU A 112 13.78 -5.15 11.55
C GLU A 112 14.05 -5.86 10.23
N PHE A 113 13.38 -5.46 9.14
CA PHE A 113 13.63 -6.00 7.80
C PHE A 113 14.94 -5.47 7.17
N GLY A 114 15.61 -4.49 7.81
CA GLY A 114 16.82 -3.86 7.29
C GLY A 114 16.56 -2.67 6.35
N LYS A 115 15.37 -2.05 6.43
CA LYS A 115 15.01 -0.84 5.70
C LYS A 115 14.90 0.38 6.63
N GLN A 116 14.70 1.55 6.06
CA GLN A 116 14.52 2.81 6.79
C GLN A 116 13.19 3.46 6.42
N VAL A 117 12.58 4.13 7.39
CA VAL A 117 11.39 4.94 7.16
C VAL A 117 11.81 6.23 6.45
N ALA A 118 11.20 6.52 5.31
CA ALA A 118 11.46 7.73 4.55
C ALA A 118 11.17 8.99 5.39
N THR A 119 12.11 9.93 5.34
CA THR A 119 11.92 11.30 5.81
C THR A 119 10.87 12.02 4.95
N PRO A 120 10.30 13.15 5.42
CA PRO A 120 9.39 13.95 4.62
C PRO A 120 9.98 14.42 3.28
N ALA A 121 11.30 14.67 3.21
CA ALA A 121 11.98 15.08 1.99
C ALA A 121 12.07 13.93 0.98
N GLU A 122 12.52 12.75 1.42
CA GLU A 122 12.58 11.54 0.59
C GLU A 122 11.19 11.13 0.10
N ALA A 123 10.17 11.22 0.97
CA ALA A 123 8.79 10.94 0.57
C ALA A 123 8.29 11.87 -0.54
N ARG A 124 8.62 13.17 -0.48
CA ARG A 124 8.30 14.11 -1.56
C ARG A 124 9.04 13.78 -2.85
N GLU A 125 10.32 13.42 -2.76
CA GLU A 125 11.11 13.02 -3.92
C GLU A 125 10.54 11.77 -4.59
N ILE A 126 10.30 10.70 -3.82
CA ILE A 126 9.72 9.43 -4.29
C ILE A 126 8.36 9.66 -4.98
N LEU A 127 7.53 10.51 -4.39
CA LEU A 127 6.17 10.79 -4.88
C LEU A 127 6.11 11.94 -5.90
N SER A 128 7.26 12.51 -6.29
CA SER A 128 7.33 13.65 -7.21
C SER A 128 6.50 14.86 -6.76
N LEU A 129 6.51 15.15 -5.46
CA LEU A 129 5.82 16.28 -4.84
C LEU A 129 6.78 17.46 -4.62
N LYS A 130 6.24 18.68 -4.70
CA LYS A 130 6.96 19.92 -4.36
C LYS A 130 7.05 20.13 -2.86
#